data_AF-A0A2D4IZM9-F1
#
_entry.id   AF-A0A2D4IZM9-F1
#
_cell.length_a   1.000
_cell.length_b   1.000
_cell.length_c   1.000
_cell.angle_alpha   90.00
_cell.angle_beta   90.00
_cell.angle_gamma   90.00
#
_symmetry.space_group_name_H-M   'P 1'
#
loop_
_entity.id
_entity.type
_entity.pdbx_description
1 polymer ?
#
loop_
_entity_poly.entity_id
_entity_poly.type
_entity_poly.pdbx_seq_one_letter_code
_entity_poly.pdbx_strand_id
1 'polypeptide(L)'
;ILLSLFQSLQSLIHARTIPYFVAHICSHQPYPGILMEGNRIADTAAKQSICSLSSPTPWDSHSYFHQNAKALAQQFGIPKAEAAAIVQQCPTCSAHSTAIPSGVNPRGVGALSIWQMDVTRYPPFAAWKYLHIVIDTYSGFIYATPQRGEATK
;
A
#
# COMPACT_ATOMS: atom_id res chain seq x y z
N ILE A 1 -26.62 10.66 20.34
CA ILE A 1 -26.26 11.88 19.57
C ILE A 1 -25.42 11.52 18.33
N LEU A 2 -24.27 10.84 18.45
CA LEU A 2 -23.46 10.46 17.26
C LEU A 2 -24.21 9.51 16.31
N LEU A 3 -24.84 8.46 16.85
CA LEU A 3 -25.59 7.49 16.05
C LEU A 3 -26.77 8.14 15.30
N SER A 4 -27.49 9.05 15.95
CA SER A 4 -28.60 9.78 15.32
C SER A 4 -28.11 10.72 14.22
N LEU A 5 -26.95 11.36 14.40
CA LEU A 5 -26.32 12.17 13.33
C LEU A 5 -25.88 11.32 12.15
N PHE A 6 -25.29 10.14 12.41
CA PHE A 6 -24.89 9.19 11.38
C PHE A 6 -26.08 8.66 10.59
N GLN A 7 -27.16 8.27 11.26
CA GLN A 7 -28.40 7.80 10.63
C GLN A 7 -29.05 8.90 9.79
N SER A 8 -29.07 10.15 10.27
CA SER A 8 -29.54 11.29 9.50
C SER A 8 -28.69 11.55 8.26
N LEU A 9 -27.36 11.54 8.40
CA LEU A 9 -26.44 11.68 7.27
C LEU A 9 -26.65 10.58 6.24
N GLN A 10 -26.76 9.32 6.68
CA GLN A 10 -27.02 8.19 5.81
C GLN A 10 -28.33 8.38 5.05
N SER A 11 -29.39 8.82 5.72
CA SER A 11 -30.70 9.08 5.11
C SER A 11 -30.62 10.20 4.04
N LEU A 12 -29.89 11.27 4.33
CA LEU A 12 -29.67 12.38 3.39
C LEU A 12 -28.84 11.97 2.16
N ILE A 13 -27.79 11.16 2.35
CA ILE A 13 -26.97 10.61 1.26
C ILE A 13 -27.81 9.71 0.35
N HIS A 14 -28.69 8.89 0.91
CA HIS A 14 -29.58 8.01 0.16
C HIS A 14 -30.67 8.78 -0.59
N ALA A 15 -31.20 9.85 0.01
CA ALA A 15 -32.23 10.68 -0.63
C ALA A 15 -31.73 11.41 -1.88
N ARG A 16 -30.42 11.68 -1.99
CA ARG A 16 -29.77 12.33 -3.16
C ARG A 16 -30.43 13.64 -3.61
N THR A 17 -31.04 14.39 -2.68
CA THR A 17 -31.79 15.61 -2.98
C THR A 17 -30.91 16.85 -3.18
N ILE A 18 -29.66 16.81 -2.69
CA ILE A 18 -28.70 17.91 -2.73
C ILE A 18 -27.42 17.40 -3.41
N PRO A 19 -26.82 18.14 -4.36
CA PRO A 19 -25.53 17.76 -4.93
C PRO A 19 -24.44 17.83 -3.87
N TYR A 20 -23.60 16.79 -3.80
CA TYR A 20 -22.45 16.73 -2.90
C TYR A 20 -21.24 16.12 -3.62
N PHE A 21 -20.05 16.45 -3.12
CA PHE A 21 -18.80 15.87 -3.60
C PHE A 21 -18.23 14.93 -2.54
N VAL A 22 -17.96 13.68 -2.94
CA VAL A 22 -17.26 12.71 -2.08
C VAL A 22 -15.78 12.78 -2.42
N ALA A 23 -14.99 13.32 -1.50
CA ALA A 23 -13.53 13.29 -1.59
C ALA A 23 -12.99 12.13 -0.76
N HIS A 24 -12.12 11.31 -1.35
CA HIS A 24 -11.30 10.39 -0.56
C HIS A 24 -10.03 11.13 -0.11
N ILE A 25 -9.79 11.17 1.20
CA ILE A 25 -8.56 11.74 1.77
C ILE A 25 -7.71 10.58 2.27
N CYS A 26 -6.49 10.45 1.74
CA CYS A 26 -5.54 9.49 2.27
C CYS A 26 -5.18 9.86 3.70
N SER A 27 -5.45 8.95 4.65
CA SER A 27 -5.13 9.14 6.08
C SER A 27 -3.65 9.43 6.34
N HIS A 28 -2.76 9.01 5.44
CA HIS A 28 -1.31 9.19 5.55
C HIS A 28 -0.76 10.35 4.71
N GLN A 29 -1.59 11.08 3.94
CA GLN A 29 -1.14 12.28 3.26
C GLN A 29 -1.29 13.48 4.20
N PRO A 30 -0.22 14.28 4.41
CA PRO A 30 -0.32 15.47 5.24
C PRO A 30 -1.17 16.52 4.50
N TYR A 31 -2.42 16.68 4.92
CA TYR A 31 -3.28 17.78 4.52
C TYR A 31 -3.32 18.85 5.62
N PRO A 32 -3.05 20.12 5.34
CA PRO A 32 -3.15 21.16 6.35
C PRO A 32 -4.63 21.43 6.73
N GLY A 33 -4.87 21.72 8.02
CA GLY A 33 -6.14 22.27 8.50
C GLY A 33 -7.07 21.29 9.22
N ILE A 34 -8.36 21.64 9.25
CA ILE A 34 -9.40 20.99 10.05
C ILE A 34 -9.58 19.48 9.78
N LEU A 35 -9.20 19.03 8.58
CA LEU A 35 -9.36 17.65 8.13
C LEU A 35 -8.35 16.71 8.80
N MET A 36 -7.09 17.15 8.97
CA MET A 36 -6.06 16.38 9.68
C MET A 36 -6.36 16.30 11.16
N GLU A 37 -6.82 17.38 11.77
CA GLU A 37 -7.19 17.40 13.19
C GLU A 37 -8.41 16.51 13.45
N GLY A 38 -9.44 16.58 12.59
CA GLY A 38 -10.58 15.68 12.64
C GLY A 38 -10.18 14.20 12.53
N ASN A 39 -9.31 13.85 11.57
CA ASN A 39 -8.79 12.49 11.42
C ASN A 39 -8.00 12.05 12.66
N ARG A 40 -7.15 12.92 13.22
CA ARG A 40 -6.37 12.61 14.42
C ARG A 40 -7.28 12.34 15.63
N ILE A 41 -8.32 13.15 15.82
CA ILE A 41 -9.30 12.97 16.91
C ILE A 41 -10.05 11.65 16.71
N ALA A 42 -10.54 11.39 15.48
CA ALA A 42 -11.22 10.15 15.15
C ALA A 42 -10.33 8.92 15.36
N ASP A 43 -9.08 8.94 14.87
CA ASP A 43 -8.11 7.87 15.06
C ASP A 43 -7.79 7.63 16.53
N THR A 44 -7.67 8.70 17.33
CA THR A 44 -7.40 8.59 18.77
C THR A 44 -8.58 7.93 19.49
N ALA A 45 -9.81 8.36 19.18
CA ALA A 45 -11.02 7.76 19.75
C ALA A 45 -11.21 6.31 19.30
N ALA A 46 -10.94 6.00 18.03
CA ALA A 46 -11.06 4.66 17.46
C ALA A 46 -10.01 3.69 18.03
N LYS A 47 -8.77 4.15 18.29
CA LYS A 47 -7.74 3.32 18.95
C LYS A 47 -8.17 2.86 20.34
N GLN A 48 -8.83 3.73 21.10
CA GLN A 48 -9.34 3.37 22.43
C GLN A 48 -10.46 2.33 22.33
N SER A 49 -11.39 2.49 21.39
CA SER A 49 -12.50 1.54 21.22
C SER A 49 -12.07 0.18 20.67
N ILE A 50 -11.15 0.12 19.71
CA ILE A 50 -10.64 -1.15 19.15
C ILE A 50 -9.95 -1.99 20.23
N CYS A 51 -9.16 -1.36 21.11
CA CYS A 51 -8.55 -2.07 22.24
C CYS A 51 -9.57 -2.52 23.31
N SER A 52 -10.73 -1.87 23.40
CA SER A 52 -11.80 -2.22 24.36
C SER A 52 -12.80 -3.25 23.84
N LEU A 53 -12.70 -3.69 22.59
CA LEU A 53 -13.51 -4.78 22.07
C LEU A 53 -12.92 -6.09 22.60
N SER A 54 -13.47 -6.53 23.74
CA SER A 54 -13.10 -7.75 24.48
C SER A 54 -13.41 -9.01 23.66
N SER A 55 -12.65 -9.24 22.59
CA SER A 55 -12.57 -10.57 21.99
C SER A 55 -11.73 -11.45 22.93
N PRO A 56 -12.23 -12.61 23.37
CA PRO A 56 -11.54 -13.42 24.37
C PRO A 56 -10.22 -13.99 23.84
N THR A 57 -10.08 -14.14 22.52
CA THR A 57 -8.85 -14.61 21.89
C THR A 57 -8.44 -13.77 20.67
N PRO A 58 -7.15 -13.76 20.31
CA PRO A 58 -6.67 -13.17 19.05
C PRO A 58 -7.37 -13.74 17.82
N TRP A 59 -7.75 -15.03 17.85
CA TRP A 59 -8.44 -15.72 16.76
C TRP A 59 -9.85 -15.18 16.54
N ASP A 60 -10.63 -15.03 17.62
CA ASP A 60 -12.00 -14.50 17.53
C ASP A 60 -11.99 -13.05 17.04
N SER A 61 -11.03 -12.26 17.53
CA SER A 61 -10.85 -10.88 17.10
C SER A 61 -10.53 -10.80 15.61
N HIS A 62 -9.57 -11.60 15.14
CA HIS A 62 -9.23 -11.64 13.72
C HIS A 62 -10.38 -12.20 12.87
N SER A 63 -11.12 -13.20 13.35
CA SER A 63 -12.27 -13.75 12.63
C SER A 63 -13.40 -12.74 12.45
N TYR A 64 -13.58 -11.82 13.40
CA TYR A 64 -14.65 -10.82 13.34
C TYR A 64 -14.21 -9.56 12.57
N PHE A 65 -13.01 -9.05 12.82
CA PHE A 65 -12.54 -7.77 12.26
C PHE A 65 -11.61 -7.90 11.05
N HIS A 66 -11.05 -9.09 10.80
CA HIS A 66 -9.99 -9.33 9.80
C HIS A 66 -8.80 -8.35 9.90
N GLN A 67 -8.49 -7.92 11.13
CA GLN A 67 -7.42 -6.97 11.40
C GLN A 67 -6.03 -7.53 11.05
N ASN A 68 -5.12 -6.66 10.59
CA ASN A 68 -3.77 -7.08 10.17
C ASN A 68 -2.90 -7.54 11.36
N ALA A 69 -1.82 -8.27 11.05
CA ALA A 69 -0.92 -8.85 12.05
C ALA A 69 -0.29 -7.83 13.01
N LYS A 70 -0.07 -6.58 12.56
CA LYS A 70 0.48 -5.53 13.42
C LYS A 70 -0.54 -5.07 14.46
N ALA A 71 -1.77 -4.83 14.05
CA ALA A 71 -2.86 -4.46 14.95
C ALA A 71 -3.13 -5.57 15.97
N LEU A 72 -3.15 -6.83 15.51
CA LEU A 72 -3.36 -8.01 16.35
C LEU A 72 -2.23 -8.20 17.38
N ALA A 73 -0.96 -8.04 16.97
CA ALA A 73 0.19 -8.10 17.87
C ALA A 73 0.15 -7.01 18.95
N GLN A 74 -0.25 -5.79 18.58
CA GLN A 74 -0.37 -4.67 19.52
C GLN A 74 -1.53 -4.85 20.50
N GLN A 75 -2.68 -5.35 20.03
CA GLN A 75 -3.87 -5.52 20.86
C GLN A 75 -3.72 -6.62 21.90
N PHE A 76 -3.10 -7.76 21.54
CA PHE A 76 -3.01 -8.94 22.42
C PHE A 76 -1.62 -9.13 23.04
N GLY A 77 -0.65 -8.25 22.74
CA GLY A 77 0.72 -8.38 23.23
C GLY A 77 1.47 -9.62 22.72
N ILE A 78 1.00 -10.23 21.63
CA ILE A 78 1.60 -11.44 21.06
C ILE A 78 2.76 -11.11 20.10
N PRO A 79 3.75 -12.01 19.93
CA PRO A 79 4.79 -11.84 18.93
C PRO A 79 4.22 -11.65 17.52
N LYS A 80 4.88 -10.80 16.72
CA LYS A 80 4.45 -10.53 15.34
C LYS A 80 4.38 -11.80 14.48
N ALA A 81 5.24 -12.78 14.74
CA ALA A 81 5.23 -14.08 14.04
C ALA A 81 3.95 -14.87 14.32
N GLU A 82 3.49 -14.88 15.58
CA GLU A 82 2.25 -15.51 15.98
C GLU A 82 1.04 -14.80 15.38
N ALA A 83 1.01 -13.46 15.44
CA ALA A 83 -0.03 -12.68 14.79
C ALA A 83 -0.08 -12.90 13.27
N ALA A 84 1.08 -13.05 12.61
CA ALA A 84 1.14 -13.37 11.20
C ALA A 84 0.59 -14.78 10.91
N ALA A 85 0.89 -15.76 11.76
CA ALA A 85 0.35 -17.11 11.62
C ALA A 85 -1.19 -17.13 11.70
N ILE A 86 -1.79 -16.33 12.61
CA ILE A 86 -3.25 -16.19 12.72
C ILE A 86 -3.85 -15.66 11.41
N VAL A 87 -3.26 -14.59 10.85
CA VAL A 87 -3.73 -14.01 9.58
C VAL A 87 -3.56 -14.98 8.40
N GLN A 88 -2.45 -15.74 8.37
CA GLN A 88 -2.18 -16.72 7.31
C GLN A 88 -3.10 -17.94 7.37
N GLN A 89 -3.59 -18.32 8.55
CA GLN A 89 -4.54 -19.43 8.72
C GLN A 89 -5.99 -19.00 8.46
N CYS A 90 -6.28 -17.70 8.34
CA CYS A 90 -7.60 -17.21 8.00
C CYS A 90 -7.93 -17.53 6.54
N PRO A 91 -9.02 -18.28 6.22
CA PRO A 91 -9.36 -18.64 4.84
C PRO A 91 -9.70 -17.42 3.98
N THR A 92 -10.31 -16.38 4.58
CA THR A 92 -10.64 -15.13 3.89
C THR A 92 -9.39 -14.33 3.52
N CYS A 93 -8.44 -14.21 4.46
CA CYS A 93 -7.24 -13.40 4.26
C CYS A 93 -6.16 -14.13 3.45
N SER A 94 -5.99 -15.43 3.65
CA SER A 94 -5.02 -16.25 2.92
C SER A 94 -5.32 -16.35 1.43
N ALA A 95 -6.60 -16.39 1.04
CA ALA A 95 -7.01 -16.34 -0.37
C ALA A 95 -6.55 -15.05 -1.08
N HIS A 96 -6.35 -13.96 -0.32
CA HIS A 96 -5.86 -12.68 -0.84
C HIS A 96 -4.35 -12.48 -0.64
N SER A 97 -3.68 -13.42 0.02
CA SER A 97 -2.21 -13.44 0.11
C SER A 97 -1.68 -13.84 -1.26
N THR A 98 -1.46 -12.86 -2.13
CA THR A 98 -0.74 -13.07 -3.38
C THR A 98 0.66 -13.56 -3.01
N ALA A 99 0.91 -14.86 -3.16
CA ALA A 99 2.26 -15.37 -3.17
C ALA A 99 3.01 -14.54 -4.23
N ILE A 100 4.03 -13.81 -3.80
CA ILE A 100 4.90 -13.09 -4.74
C ILE A 100 5.44 -14.17 -5.66
N PRO A 101 5.15 -14.13 -6.97
CA PRO A 101 5.64 -15.14 -7.89
C PRO A 101 7.15 -15.21 -7.72
N SER A 102 7.69 -16.41 -7.48
CA SER A 102 9.13 -16.65 -7.51
C SER A 102 9.59 -16.62 -8.98
N GLY A 103 9.51 -15.45 -9.58
CA GLY A 103 10.01 -15.17 -10.91
C GLY A 103 11.48 -14.80 -10.81
N VAL A 104 12.33 -15.51 -11.55
CA VAL A 104 13.68 -15.04 -11.85
C VAL A 104 13.64 -14.21 -13.13
N ASN A 105 14.43 -13.14 -13.20
CA ASN A 105 14.58 -12.37 -14.42
C ASN A 105 15.39 -13.20 -15.43
N PRO A 106 14.82 -13.62 -16.59
CA PRO A 106 15.53 -14.47 -17.54
C PRO A 106 16.77 -13.76 -18.10
N ARG A 107 17.85 -14.52 -18.31
CA ARG A 107 19.11 -14.05 -18.89
C ARG A 107 19.41 -14.82 -20.16
N GLY A 108 20.15 -14.18 -21.06
CA GLY A 108 20.63 -14.79 -22.30
C GLY A 108 21.47 -16.02 -22.03
N VAL A 109 21.35 -17.03 -22.90
CA VAL A 109 22.18 -18.25 -22.88
C VAL A 109 23.46 -18.11 -23.72
N GLY A 110 23.58 -17.02 -24.49
CA GLY A 110 24.75 -16.67 -25.28
C GLY A 110 24.84 -15.15 -25.48
N ALA A 111 25.99 -14.67 -25.94
CA ALA A 111 26.18 -13.26 -26.21
C ALA A 111 25.22 -12.80 -27.32
N LEU A 112 24.76 -11.55 -27.21
CA LEU A 112 23.83 -10.91 -28.14
C LEU A 112 22.43 -11.55 -28.16
N SER A 113 22.07 -12.42 -27.21
CA SER A 113 20.80 -13.14 -27.25
C SER A 113 19.66 -12.40 -26.53
N ILE A 114 19.91 -11.88 -25.33
CA ILE A 114 18.92 -11.14 -24.52
C ILE A 114 19.59 -9.89 -23.98
N TRP A 115 19.00 -8.75 -24.31
CA TRP A 115 19.41 -7.45 -23.82
C TRP A 115 18.34 -6.87 -22.91
N GLN A 116 18.79 -6.17 -21.87
CA GLN A 116 17.92 -5.38 -21.01
C GLN A 116 18.26 -3.93 -21.16
N MET A 117 17.23 -3.08 -21.18
CA MET A 117 17.36 -1.64 -21.26
C MET A 117 16.65 -1.02 -20.07
N ASP A 118 17.27 -0.01 -19.46
CA ASP A 118 16.61 0.87 -18.50
C ASP A 118 17.14 2.30 -18.65
N VAL A 119 16.39 3.26 -18.10
CA VAL A 119 16.77 4.68 -18.09
C VAL A 119 16.99 5.12 -16.66
N THR A 120 18.19 5.61 -16.36
CA THR A 120 18.48 6.26 -15.07
C THR A 120 18.76 7.75 -15.25
N ARG A 121 18.59 8.52 -14.18
CA ARG A 121 18.84 9.97 -14.20
C ARG A 121 20.17 10.29 -13.53
N TYR A 122 21.05 10.97 -14.27
CA TYR A 122 22.31 11.50 -13.78
C TYR A 122 22.30 13.05 -13.84
N PRO A 123 21.92 13.74 -12.76
CA PRO A 123 21.72 15.19 -12.73
C PRO A 123 22.88 16.04 -13.28
N PRO A 124 24.18 15.67 -13.11
CA PRO A 124 25.30 16.45 -13.64
C PRO A 124 25.27 16.67 -15.16
N PHE A 125 24.55 15.83 -15.93
CA PHE A 125 24.42 16.01 -17.38
C PHE A 125 23.29 16.99 -17.79
N ALA A 126 22.67 17.66 -16.81
CA ALA A 126 21.70 18.74 -17.02
C ALA A 126 20.57 18.36 -18.00
N ALA A 127 20.51 19.01 -19.17
CA ALA A 127 19.52 18.73 -20.21
C ALA A 127 19.63 17.30 -20.77
N TRP A 128 20.76 16.62 -20.59
CA TRP A 128 21.03 15.26 -21.05
C TRP A 128 21.10 14.24 -19.90
N LYS A 129 20.45 14.56 -18.77
CA LYS A 129 20.46 13.75 -17.54
C LYS A 129 19.88 12.35 -17.69
N TYR A 130 19.22 12.01 -18.79
CA TYR A 130 18.60 10.70 -18.95
C TYR A 130 19.59 9.74 -19.60
N LEU A 131 20.23 8.87 -18.81
CA LEU A 131 21.13 7.84 -19.30
C LEU A 131 20.31 6.62 -19.73
N HIS A 132 20.26 6.39 -21.04
CA HIS A 132 19.70 5.18 -21.63
C HIS A 132 20.79 4.11 -21.61
N ILE A 133 20.57 3.05 -20.83
CA ILE A 133 21.54 1.99 -20.59
C ILE A 133 20.99 0.71 -21.19
N VAL A 134 21.80 0.02 -21.98
CA VAL A 134 21.50 -1.31 -22.50
C VAL A 134 22.61 -2.26 -22.05
N ILE A 135 22.24 -3.42 -21.51
CA ILE A 135 23.15 -4.46 -21.07
C ILE A 135 22.83 -5.78 -21.77
N ASP A 136 23.85 -6.44 -22.32
CA ASP A 136 23.73 -7.83 -22.74
C ASP A 136 23.73 -8.72 -21.50
N THR A 137 22.63 -9.42 -21.27
CA THR A 137 22.42 -10.15 -20.01
C THR A 137 23.29 -11.39 -19.88
N TYR A 138 23.93 -11.87 -20.96
CA TYR A 138 24.87 -12.99 -20.92
C TYR A 138 26.31 -12.53 -20.64
N SER A 139 26.86 -11.70 -21.54
CA SER A 139 28.25 -11.23 -21.52
C SER A 139 28.51 -10.08 -20.53
N GLY A 140 27.47 -9.37 -20.10
CA GLY A 140 27.60 -8.17 -19.27
C GLY A 140 28.12 -6.95 -20.01
N PHE A 141 28.15 -6.96 -21.36
CA PHE A 141 28.50 -5.78 -22.14
C PHE A 141 27.49 -4.66 -21.89
N ILE A 142 27.97 -3.46 -21.56
CA ILE A 142 27.16 -2.29 -21.25
C ILE A 142 27.39 -1.21 -22.31
N TYR A 143 26.29 -0.64 -22.79
CA TYR A 143 26.28 0.55 -23.62
C TYR A 143 25.38 1.61 -22.98
N ALA A 144 25.87 2.84 -22.88
CA ALA A 144 25.13 3.94 -22.26
C ALA A 144 25.19 5.20 -23.11
N THR A 145 24.04 5.84 -23.33
CA THR A 145 23.96 7.12 -24.05
C THR A 145 23.20 8.17 -23.25
N PRO A 146 23.71 9.40 -23.15
CA PRO A 146 22.97 10.49 -22.54
C PRO A 146 21.91 11.02 -23.52
N GLN A 147 20.68 11.18 -23.05
CA GLN A 147 19.51 11.62 -23.82
C GLN A 147 18.79 12.77 -23.12
N ARG A 148 18.01 13.53 -23.89
CA ARG A 148 17.24 14.67 -23.37
C ARG A 148 15.92 14.32 -22.70
N GLY A 149 15.48 13.06 -22.81
CA GLY A 149 14.22 12.57 -22.23
C GLY A 149 14.23 11.06 -22.04
N GLU A 150 13.20 10.54 -21.37
CA GLU A 150 13.01 9.10 -21.12
C GLU A 150 12.48 8.35 -22.33
N ALA A 151 11.70 9.01 -23.19
CA ALA A 151 11.19 8.47 -24.44
C ALA A 151 11.44 9.46 -25.59
N THR A 152 11.76 8.93 -26.77
CA THR A 152 11.71 9.69 -28.02
C THR A 152 10.24 9.84 -28.40
N LYS A 153 9.76 11.07 -28.58
CA LYS A 153 8.44 11.32 -29.17
C LYS A 153 8.48 11.11 -30.68
#